data_AF-A0A645H5E0-F1
#
_entry.id   AF-A0A645H5E0-F1
#
_cell.length_a   1.000
_cell.length_b   1.000
_cell.length_c   1.000
_cell.angle_alpha   90.00
_cell.angle_beta   90.00
_cell.angle_gamma   90.00
#
_symmetry.space_group_name_H-M   'P 1'
#
loop_
_entity.id
_entity.type
_entity.pdbx_description
1 polymer ?
#
loop_
_entity_poly.entity_id
_entity_poly.type
_entity_poly.pdbx_seq_one_letter_code
_entity_poly.pdbx_strand_id
1 'polypeptide(L)'
;MDYSHLLTKSFGYKLQLLFQTLKMGAKFKEVPLQFHVRNAGESKIESKTAKDIFRVAFLLRWQDDFTQKFLKFGTVGGVGFVINTVGAKIFKSVLITPEANISLLNGLCNAMAAEISIISNFIFNNLWTFSKEKITDKNKLVSKFLTFNLSSVVSGIVIPSVVISILTSLFGDHLFLYQIIAIFGLTIPLNWIIYNNVIWKNKKK
;
A
#
# COMPACT_ATOMS: atom_id res chain seq x y z
N MET A 1 -17.47 -2.93 22.57
CA MET A 1 -18.16 -1.83 21.85
C MET A 1 -18.01 -0.56 22.67
N ASP A 2 -17.57 0.53 22.05
CA ASP A 2 -17.43 1.81 22.72
C ASP A 2 -18.58 2.73 22.31
N TYR A 3 -19.48 3.01 23.25
CA TYR A 3 -20.64 3.90 23.08
C TYR A 3 -20.33 5.36 23.46
N SER A 4 -19.18 5.61 24.08
CA SER A 4 -18.80 6.95 24.57
C SER A 4 -18.19 7.82 23.46
N HIS A 5 -17.58 7.22 22.45
CA HIS A 5 -16.92 7.93 21.34
C HIS A 5 -17.58 7.65 19.97
N LEU A 6 -18.82 8.08 19.80
CA LEU A 6 -19.53 8.01 18.50
C LEU A 6 -19.20 9.23 17.62
N LEU A 7 -18.90 8.99 16.34
CA LEU A 7 -18.61 10.04 15.35
C LEU A 7 -19.81 10.93 15.03
N THR A 8 -21.01 10.40 15.26
CA THR A 8 -22.30 11.07 15.06
C THR A 8 -23.33 10.45 16.02
N LYS A 9 -24.34 11.22 16.41
CA LYS A 9 -25.53 10.71 17.11
C LYS A 9 -26.72 10.50 16.15
N SER A 10 -26.55 10.87 14.87
CA SER A 10 -27.52 10.62 13.81
C SER A 10 -27.30 9.23 13.19
N PHE A 11 -28.06 8.88 12.16
CA PHE A 11 -28.16 7.51 11.62
C PHE A 11 -26.81 6.82 11.32
N GLY A 12 -25.74 7.59 11.03
CA GLY A 12 -24.39 7.06 10.80
C GLY A 12 -23.77 6.29 11.97
N TYR A 13 -24.22 6.48 13.22
CA TYR A 13 -23.67 5.75 14.37
C TYR A 13 -23.84 4.22 14.22
N LYS A 14 -24.90 3.78 13.55
CA LYS A 14 -25.19 2.35 13.29
C LYS A 14 -24.09 1.71 12.44
N LEU A 15 -23.55 2.45 11.48
CA LEU A 15 -22.44 1.99 10.64
C LEU A 15 -21.17 1.81 11.47
N GLN A 16 -20.87 2.76 12.36
CA GLN A 16 -19.74 2.65 13.29
C GLN A 16 -19.90 1.46 14.23
N LEU A 17 -21.08 1.26 14.82
CA LEU A 17 -21.34 0.11 15.68
C LEU A 17 -21.17 -1.21 14.92
N LEU A 18 -21.74 -1.33 13.72
CA LEU A 18 -21.57 -2.51 12.87
C LEU A 18 -20.09 -2.79 12.61
N PHE A 19 -19.32 -1.79 12.19
CA PHE A 19 -17.89 -1.92 11.95
C PHE A 19 -17.11 -2.38 13.19
N GLN A 20 -17.37 -1.77 14.35
CA GLN A 20 -16.74 -2.16 15.61
C GLN A 20 -17.11 -3.60 16.01
N THR A 21 -18.38 -4.00 15.83
CA THR A 21 -18.86 -5.37 16.11
C THR A 21 -18.07 -6.40 15.30
N LEU A 22 -17.91 -6.13 14.00
CA LEU A 22 -17.16 -7.01 13.10
C LEU A 22 -15.68 -7.07 13.47
N LYS A 23 -15.07 -5.95 13.87
CA LYS A 23 -13.69 -5.93 14.37
C LYS A 23 -13.49 -6.76 15.65
N MET A 24 -14.52 -6.90 16.48
CA MET A 24 -14.49 -7.76 17.67
C MET A 24 -14.61 -9.26 17.34
N GLY A 25 -14.73 -9.64 16.06
CA GLY A 25 -14.81 -11.04 15.62
C GLY A 25 -16.21 -11.63 15.64
N ALA A 26 -17.26 -10.80 15.69
CA ALA A 26 -18.62 -11.28 15.60
C ALA A 26 -18.88 -11.95 14.24
N LYS A 27 -19.54 -13.11 14.27
CA LYS A 27 -20.04 -13.77 13.06
C LYS A 27 -21.30 -13.04 12.59
N PHE A 28 -21.38 -12.77 11.31
CA PHE A 28 -22.58 -12.18 10.70
C PHE A 28 -23.15 -13.12 9.64
N LYS A 29 -24.46 -13.02 9.43
CA LYS A 29 -25.18 -13.67 8.34
C LYS A 29 -26.16 -12.65 7.80
N GLU A 30 -26.20 -12.51 6.48
CA GLU A 30 -27.20 -11.68 5.82
C GLU A 30 -28.49 -12.50 5.64
N VAL A 31 -29.61 -11.94 6.08
CA VAL A 31 -30.93 -12.54 5.92
C VAL A 31 -31.68 -11.69 4.89
N PRO A 32 -32.14 -12.27 3.78
CA PRO A 32 -32.84 -11.51 2.75
C PRO A 32 -34.13 -10.90 3.32
N LEU A 33 -34.31 -9.60 3.09
CA LEU A 33 -35.48 -8.84 3.50
C LEU A 33 -36.19 -8.29 2.26
N GLN A 34 -37.51 -8.45 2.18
CA GLN A 34 -38.32 -7.77 1.16
C GLN A 34 -38.67 -6.37 1.65
N PHE A 35 -38.14 -5.34 0.99
CA PHE A 35 -38.48 -3.96 1.27
C PHE A 35 -39.82 -3.61 0.61
N HIS A 36 -40.83 -3.30 1.41
CA HIS A 36 -42.14 -2.85 0.93
C HIS A 36 -42.23 -1.33 0.82
N VAL A 37 -43.14 -0.86 -0.03
CA VAL A 37 -43.46 0.57 -0.15
C VAL A 37 -44.16 1.03 1.13
N ARG A 38 -43.83 2.24 1.56
CA ARG A 38 -44.44 2.86 2.74
C ARG A 38 -45.87 3.30 2.43
N ASN A 39 -46.85 2.82 3.20
CA ASN A 39 -48.28 3.12 2.98
C ASN A 39 -48.80 4.39 3.69
N ALA A 40 -48.11 4.91 4.72
CA ALA A 40 -48.56 6.09 5.47
C ALA A 40 -47.42 6.88 6.16
N GLY A 41 -47.54 8.21 6.24
CA GLY A 41 -46.62 9.15 6.90
C GLY A 41 -45.34 9.49 6.11
N GLU A 42 -44.60 10.51 6.56
CA GLU A 42 -43.42 11.04 5.84
C GLU A 42 -42.09 10.35 6.18
N SER A 43 -41.14 10.45 5.24
CA SER A 43 -39.77 9.97 5.42
C SER A 43 -39.02 10.85 6.42
N LYS A 44 -38.38 10.21 7.40
CA LYS A 44 -37.48 10.88 8.37
C LYS A 44 -36.02 10.90 7.90
N ILE A 45 -35.73 10.38 6.70
CA ILE A 45 -34.38 10.38 6.11
C ILE A 45 -34.23 11.64 5.29
N GLU A 46 -33.39 12.55 5.77
CA GLU A 46 -33.00 13.76 5.07
C GLU A 46 -31.75 13.51 4.21
N SER A 47 -31.51 14.33 3.18
CA SER A 47 -30.27 14.26 2.39
C SER A 47 -29.01 14.47 3.25
N LYS A 48 -29.14 15.16 4.39
CA LYS A 48 -28.06 15.31 5.39
C LYS A 48 -27.65 13.97 5.99
N THR A 49 -28.58 13.03 6.13
CA THR A 49 -28.32 11.67 6.65
C THR A 49 -27.37 10.91 5.74
N ALA A 50 -27.52 11.01 4.42
CA ALA A 50 -26.61 10.37 3.48
C ALA A 50 -25.18 10.91 3.62
N LYS A 51 -25.03 12.25 3.68
CA LYS A 51 -23.72 12.90 3.88
C LYS A 51 -23.07 12.47 5.20
N ASP A 52 -23.85 12.36 6.27
CA ASP A 52 -23.37 11.89 7.58
C ASP A 52 -22.88 10.44 7.52
N ILE A 53 -23.64 9.54 6.89
CA ILE A 53 -23.25 8.13 6.70
C ILE A 53 -21.94 8.03 5.90
N PHE A 54 -21.82 8.77 4.79
CA PHE A 54 -20.60 8.81 3.98
C PHE A 54 -19.40 9.33 4.78
N ARG A 55 -19.57 10.40 5.56
CA ARG A 55 -18.53 10.94 6.43
C ARG A 55 -18.08 9.91 7.44
N VAL A 56 -19.01 9.22 8.11
CA VAL A 56 -18.68 8.16 9.08
C VAL A 56 -17.94 7.02 8.39
N ALA A 57 -18.43 6.53 7.25
CA ALA A 57 -17.77 5.48 6.48
C ALA A 57 -16.32 5.85 6.12
N PHE A 58 -16.13 7.08 5.64
CA PHE A 58 -14.81 7.60 5.29
C PHE A 58 -13.89 7.69 6.51
N LEU A 59 -14.35 8.26 7.63
CA LEU A 59 -13.55 8.40 8.84
C LEU A 59 -13.18 7.04 9.45
N LEU A 60 -14.11 6.09 9.49
CA LEU A 60 -13.84 4.73 9.94
C LEU A 60 -12.78 4.05 9.07
N ARG A 61 -12.89 4.22 7.75
CA ARG A 61 -11.90 3.66 6.83
C ARG A 61 -10.57 4.38 6.92
N TRP A 62 -10.56 5.70 7.12
CA TRP A 62 -9.36 6.50 7.29
C TRP A 62 -8.59 6.08 8.54
N GLN A 63 -9.27 5.89 9.66
CA GLN A 63 -8.67 5.47 10.93
C GLN A 63 -8.37 3.97 11.01
N ASP A 64 -8.77 3.19 10.00
CA ASP A 64 -8.56 1.76 10.01
C ASP A 64 -7.07 1.39 9.90
N ASP A 65 -6.65 0.43 10.72
CA ASP A 65 -5.26 -0.04 10.77
C ASP A 65 -4.75 -0.49 9.40
N PHE A 66 -5.58 -1.13 8.58
CA PHE A 66 -5.18 -1.56 7.24
C PHE A 66 -4.92 -0.35 6.33
N THR A 67 -5.82 0.65 6.31
CA THR A 67 -5.65 1.86 5.50
C THR A 67 -4.41 2.62 5.93
N GLN A 68 -4.23 2.81 7.25
CA GLN A 68 -3.08 3.52 7.79
C GLN A 68 -1.76 2.82 7.44
N LYS A 69 -1.70 1.49 7.51
CA LYS A 69 -0.54 0.73 7.03
C LYS A 69 -0.31 0.90 5.53
N PHE A 70 -1.37 0.86 4.72
CA PHE A 70 -1.25 1.05 3.26
C PHE A 70 -0.74 2.44 2.89
N LEU A 71 -1.24 3.49 3.55
CA LEU A 71 -0.77 4.86 3.36
C LEU A 71 0.71 5.00 3.76
N LYS A 72 1.12 4.44 4.90
CA LYS A 72 2.54 4.42 5.32
C LYS A 72 3.42 3.70 4.30
N PHE A 73 2.97 2.54 3.81
CA PHE A 73 3.66 1.80 2.76
C PHE A 73 3.86 2.65 1.50
N GLY A 74 2.81 3.35 1.03
CA GLY A 74 2.89 4.26 -0.10
C GLY A 74 3.86 5.42 0.14
N THR A 75 3.81 6.04 1.32
CA THR A 75 4.73 7.12 1.71
C THR A 75 6.18 6.64 1.74
N VAL A 76 6.46 5.48 2.33
CA VAL A 76 7.81 4.89 2.35
C VAL A 76 8.30 4.61 0.93
N GLY A 77 7.45 4.02 0.07
CA GLY A 77 7.78 3.82 -1.34
C GLY A 77 8.10 5.12 -2.08
N GLY A 78 7.33 6.18 -1.84
CA GLY A 78 7.59 7.52 -2.38
C GLY A 78 8.92 8.11 -1.91
N VAL A 79 9.24 7.98 -0.61
CA VAL A 79 10.54 8.38 -0.06
C VAL A 79 11.67 7.59 -0.69
N GLY A 80 11.52 6.27 -0.84
CA GLY A 80 12.48 5.42 -1.53
C GLY A 80 12.74 5.87 -2.97
N PHE A 81 11.70 6.27 -3.71
CA PHE A 81 11.84 6.81 -5.07
C PHE A 81 12.67 8.10 -5.10
N VAL A 82 12.45 9.01 -4.15
CA VAL A 82 13.25 10.24 -4.01
C VAL A 82 14.71 9.90 -3.66
N ILE A 83 14.94 8.99 -2.72
CA ILE A 83 16.28 8.53 -2.34
C ILE A 83 17.01 7.93 -3.54
N ASN A 84 16.35 7.11 -4.35
CA ASN A 84 16.94 6.54 -5.56
C ASN A 84 17.31 7.67 -6.55
N THR A 85 16.38 8.56 -6.85
CA THR A 85 16.59 9.63 -7.84
C THR A 85 17.72 10.58 -7.43
N VAL A 86 17.76 10.99 -6.16
CA VAL A 86 18.81 11.87 -5.62
C VAL A 86 20.14 11.13 -5.52
N GLY A 87 20.13 9.90 -5.01
CA GLY A 87 21.32 9.06 -4.90
C GLY A 87 21.97 8.82 -6.27
N ALA A 88 21.17 8.51 -7.29
CA ALA A 88 21.66 8.32 -8.65
C ALA A 88 22.31 9.60 -9.19
N LYS A 89 21.73 10.78 -8.94
CA LYS A 89 22.34 12.07 -9.33
C LYS A 89 23.67 12.32 -8.61
N ILE A 90 23.74 12.06 -7.31
CA ILE A 90 24.97 12.22 -6.52
C ILE A 90 26.06 11.27 -7.04
N PHE A 91 25.75 9.99 -7.21
CA PHE A 91 26.71 9.02 -7.73
C PHE A 91 27.21 9.38 -9.12
N LYS A 92 26.32 9.84 -10.01
CA LYS A 92 26.73 10.34 -11.32
C LYS A 92 27.70 11.51 -11.22
N SER A 93 27.44 12.48 -10.32
CA SER A 93 28.30 13.65 -10.16
C SER A 93 29.69 13.32 -9.59
N VAL A 94 29.81 12.25 -8.81
CA VAL A 94 31.08 11.84 -8.17
C VAL A 94 31.87 10.88 -9.07
N LEU A 95 31.18 9.98 -9.77
CA LEU A 95 31.82 8.87 -10.47
C LEU A 95 32.05 9.13 -11.96
N ILE A 96 31.24 9.97 -12.62
CA ILE A 96 31.36 10.21 -14.06
C ILE A 96 32.47 11.22 -14.33
N THR A 97 33.61 10.73 -14.81
CA THR A 97 34.68 11.52 -15.41
C THR A 97 34.54 11.59 -16.95
N PRO A 98 35.16 12.58 -17.62
CA PRO A 98 35.04 12.77 -19.08
C PRO A 98 35.47 11.55 -19.91
N GLU A 99 36.39 10.72 -19.41
CA GLU A 99 36.88 9.53 -20.13
C GLU A 99 36.11 8.23 -19.79
N ALA A 100 35.06 8.28 -18.97
CA ALA A 100 34.38 7.09 -18.48
C ALA A 100 33.42 6.46 -19.50
N ASN A 101 33.26 5.14 -19.44
CA ASN A 101 32.21 4.43 -20.19
C ASN A 101 30.82 4.81 -19.62
N ILE A 102 30.18 5.79 -20.27
CA ILE A 102 28.96 6.45 -19.80
C ILE A 102 27.82 5.44 -19.57
N SER A 103 27.71 4.40 -20.41
CA SER A 103 26.61 3.43 -20.31
C SER A 103 26.76 2.52 -19.08
N LEU A 104 27.93 1.91 -18.90
CA LEU A 104 28.20 1.02 -17.76
C LEU A 104 28.11 1.78 -16.43
N LEU A 105 28.69 2.97 -16.39
CA LEU A 105 28.77 3.76 -15.18
C LEU A 105 27.41 4.32 -14.74
N ASN A 106 26.55 4.71 -15.69
CA ASN A 106 25.17 5.07 -15.37
C ASN A 106 24.39 3.89 -14.77
N GLY A 107 24.60 2.67 -15.29
CA GLY A 107 24.01 1.45 -14.74
C GLY A 107 24.44 1.20 -13.30
N LEU A 108 25.75 1.30 -13.02
CA LEU A 108 26.31 1.15 -11.67
C LEU A 108 25.78 2.21 -10.69
N CYS A 109 25.75 3.49 -11.11
CA CYS A 109 25.20 4.57 -10.28
C CYS A 109 23.73 4.32 -9.90
N ASN A 110 22.92 3.86 -10.87
CA ASN A 110 21.52 3.55 -10.63
C ASN A 110 21.35 2.31 -9.74
N ALA A 111 22.17 1.28 -9.91
CA ALA A 111 22.15 0.09 -9.06
C ALA A 111 22.52 0.43 -7.61
N MET A 112 23.57 1.23 -7.39
CA MET A 112 23.95 1.68 -6.05
C MET A 112 22.85 2.53 -5.39
N ALA A 113 22.22 3.43 -6.14
CA ALA A 113 21.11 4.24 -5.64
C ALA A 113 19.86 3.39 -5.33
N ALA A 114 19.58 2.38 -6.16
CA ALA A 114 18.50 1.44 -5.94
C ALA A 114 18.71 0.61 -4.67
N GLU A 115 19.92 0.10 -4.42
CA GLU A 115 20.23 -0.63 -3.19
C GLU A 115 20.03 0.23 -1.93
N ILE A 116 20.50 1.49 -1.95
CA ILE A 116 20.27 2.43 -0.83
C ILE A 116 18.78 2.68 -0.61
N SER A 117 18.03 2.83 -1.71
CA SER A 117 16.57 2.99 -1.66
C SER A 117 15.88 1.75 -1.06
N ILE A 118 16.29 0.54 -1.46
CA ILE A 118 15.76 -0.74 -0.95
C ILE A 118 16.07 -0.88 0.54
N ILE A 119 17.28 -0.58 0.97
CA ILE A 119 17.69 -0.59 2.38
C ILE A 119 16.84 0.40 3.19
N SER A 120 16.69 1.64 2.71
CA SER A 120 15.88 2.66 3.37
C SER A 120 14.42 2.22 3.47
N ASN A 121 13.84 1.68 2.40
CA ASN A 121 12.48 1.17 2.39
C ASN A 121 12.30 0.03 3.40
N PHE A 122 13.25 -0.91 3.49
CA PHE A 122 13.17 -1.99 4.46
C PHE A 122 13.21 -1.47 5.90
N ILE A 123 14.11 -0.53 6.20
CA ILE A 123 14.25 0.07 7.53
C ILE A 123 12.98 0.82 7.92
N PHE A 124 12.48 1.72 7.07
CA PHE A 124 11.28 2.48 7.37
C PHE A 124 10.03 1.60 7.45
N ASN A 125 9.90 0.58 6.59
CA ASN A 125 8.80 -0.37 6.72
C ASN A 125 8.86 -1.16 8.02
N ASN A 126 10.05 -1.61 8.46
CA ASN A 126 10.19 -2.36 9.71
C ASN A 126 9.99 -1.48 10.97
N LEU A 127 10.40 -0.21 10.92
CA LEU A 127 10.31 0.71 12.05
C LEU A 127 8.94 1.40 12.16
N TRP A 128 8.27 1.68 11.04
CA TRP A 128 7.09 2.55 11.01
C TRP A 128 5.84 1.91 10.41
N THR A 129 5.91 1.35 9.19
CA THR A 129 4.75 0.74 8.51
C THR A 129 4.24 -0.50 9.25
N PHE A 130 5.15 -1.41 9.57
CA PHE A 130 4.88 -2.68 10.25
C PHE A 130 5.42 -2.68 11.67
N SER A 131 5.38 -1.53 12.36
CA SER A 131 5.92 -1.38 13.71
C SER A 131 5.30 -2.36 14.72
N LYS A 132 4.03 -2.74 14.53
CA LYS A 132 3.33 -3.76 15.36
C LYS A 132 3.88 -5.17 15.12
N GLU A 133 4.38 -5.46 13.92
CA GLU A 133 4.96 -6.75 13.51
C GLU A 133 6.48 -6.67 13.35
N LYS A 134 7.13 -5.73 14.04
CA LYS A 134 8.55 -5.41 13.89
C LYS A 134 9.43 -6.64 14.10
N ILE A 135 10.40 -6.80 13.21
CA ILE A 135 11.42 -7.83 13.28
C ILE A 135 12.57 -7.32 14.15
N THR A 136 12.73 -7.90 15.34
CA THR A 136 13.79 -7.53 16.32
C THR A 136 14.94 -8.54 16.33
N ASP A 137 14.69 -9.78 15.91
CA ASP A 137 15.67 -10.86 15.86
C ASP A 137 16.65 -10.64 14.70
N LYS A 138 17.96 -10.58 15.00
CA LYS A 138 19.03 -10.28 14.03
C LYS A 138 19.10 -11.30 12.88
N ASN A 139 18.96 -12.59 13.17
CA ASN A 139 19.02 -13.65 12.15
C ASN A 139 17.79 -13.58 11.24
N LYS A 140 16.62 -13.32 11.82
CA LYS A 140 15.39 -13.10 11.04
C LYS A 140 15.46 -11.81 10.22
N LEU A 141 16.10 -10.76 10.73
CA LEU A 141 16.25 -9.49 10.03
C LEU A 141 17.03 -9.66 8.73
N VAL A 142 18.15 -10.39 8.76
CA VAL A 142 18.94 -10.68 7.55
C VAL A 142 18.15 -11.53 6.56
N SER A 143 17.52 -12.62 7.01
CA SER A 143 16.70 -13.49 6.14
C SER A 143 15.53 -12.73 5.49
N LYS A 144 14.86 -11.88 6.25
CA LYS A 144 13.75 -11.05 5.77
C LYS A 144 14.22 -9.93 4.85
N PHE A 145 15.40 -9.37 5.11
CA PHE A 145 16.02 -8.39 4.23
C PHE A 145 16.38 -9.01 2.86
N LEU A 146 16.96 -10.20 2.83
CA LEU A 146 17.23 -10.92 1.57
C LEU A 146 15.94 -11.23 0.81
N THR A 147 14.90 -11.68 1.52
CA THR A 147 13.58 -11.92 0.92
C THR A 147 12.97 -10.63 0.37
N PHE A 148 13.13 -9.52 1.09
CA PHE A 148 12.68 -8.20 0.66
C PHE A 148 13.41 -7.75 -0.61
N ASN A 149 14.74 -7.91 -0.67
CA ASN A 149 15.52 -7.51 -1.83
C ASN A 149 15.12 -8.33 -3.07
N LEU A 150 15.09 -9.66 -2.95
CA LEU A 150 14.65 -10.55 -4.03
C LEU A 150 13.23 -10.21 -4.50
N SER A 151 12.30 -10.00 -3.57
CA SER A 151 10.93 -9.61 -3.95
C SER A 151 10.89 -8.28 -4.68
N SER A 152 11.68 -7.28 -4.26
CA SER A 152 11.73 -5.95 -4.89
C SER A 152 12.25 -6.01 -6.32
N VAL A 153 13.24 -6.86 -6.61
CA VAL A 153 13.73 -7.10 -7.97
C VAL A 153 12.66 -7.78 -8.83
N VAL A 154 12.03 -8.83 -8.30
CA VAL A 154 11.02 -9.60 -9.05
C VAL A 154 9.77 -8.77 -9.34
N SER A 155 9.20 -8.12 -8.33
CA SER A 155 7.94 -7.35 -8.46
C SER A 155 8.13 -5.95 -9.05
N GLY A 156 9.31 -5.36 -8.88
CA GLY A 156 9.62 -3.99 -9.32
C GLY A 156 10.29 -3.92 -10.69
N ILE A 157 11.00 -4.98 -11.11
CA ILE A 157 11.76 -4.98 -12.37
C ILE A 157 11.25 -6.09 -13.29
N VAL A 158 11.33 -7.36 -12.86
CA VAL A 158 11.08 -8.50 -13.74
C VAL A 158 9.63 -8.53 -14.22
N ILE A 159 8.66 -8.54 -13.30
CA ILE A 159 7.23 -8.63 -13.63
C ILE A 159 6.78 -7.42 -14.48
N PRO A 160 7.06 -6.17 -14.09
CA PRO A 160 6.71 -5.00 -14.91
C PRO A 160 7.32 -5.05 -16.32
N SER A 161 8.59 -5.44 -16.45
CA SER A 161 9.27 -5.51 -17.75
C SER A 161 8.64 -6.55 -18.66
N VAL A 162 8.30 -7.73 -18.13
CA VAL A 162 7.62 -8.79 -18.89
C VAL A 162 6.24 -8.32 -19.33
N VAL A 163 5.47 -7.70 -18.44
CA VAL A 163 4.12 -7.21 -18.76
C VAL A 163 4.16 -6.10 -19.80
N ILE A 164 5.07 -5.14 -19.66
CA ILE A 164 5.27 -4.09 -20.66
C ILE A 164 5.62 -4.72 -22.02
N SER A 165 6.55 -5.68 -22.06
CA SER A 165 6.93 -6.38 -23.29
C SER A 165 5.75 -7.11 -23.97
N ILE A 166 4.91 -7.80 -23.19
CA ILE A 166 3.70 -8.46 -23.68
C ILE A 166 2.68 -7.43 -24.19
N LEU A 167 2.45 -6.33 -23.46
CA LEU A 167 1.52 -5.30 -23.89
C LEU A 167 2.00 -4.61 -25.17
N THR A 168 3.30 -4.35 -25.27
CA THR A 168 3.92 -3.77 -26.47
C THR A 168 3.79 -4.70 -27.68
N SER A 169 3.95 -6.01 -27.50
CA SER A 169 3.82 -6.97 -28.60
C SER A 169 2.38 -7.16 -29.07
N LEU A 170 1.39 -7.01 -28.18
CA LEU A 170 -0.03 -7.19 -28.49
C LEU A 170 -0.71 -5.92 -29.01
N PHE A 171 -0.34 -4.75 -28.49
CA PHE A 171 -1.09 -3.50 -28.67
C PHE A 171 -0.27 -2.33 -29.25
N GLY A 172 1.02 -2.54 -29.56
CA GLY A 172 1.91 -1.51 -30.09
C GLY A 172 2.64 -0.71 -29.01
N ASP A 173 3.42 0.30 -29.40
CA ASP A 173 4.26 1.03 -28.44
C ASP A 173 3.51 2.15 -27.70
N HIS A 174 3.10 1.84 -26.46
CA HIS A 174 2.56 2.80 -25.51
C HIS A 174 3.27 2.70 -24.15
N LEU A 175 4.61 2.76 -24.17
CA LEU A 175 5.47 2.55 -23.01
C LEU A 175 5.01 3.29 -21.74
N PHE A 176 4.67 4.59 -21.83
CA PHE A 176 4.26 5.37 -20.65
C PHE A 176 2.97 4.83 -20.01
N LEU A 177 1.97 4.48 -20.81
CA LEU A 177 0.72 3.89 -20.32
C LEU A 177 0.99 2.54 -19.66
N TYR A 178 1.81 1.70 -20.28
CA TYR A 178 2.13 0.38 -19.75
C TYR A 178 2.95 0.45 -18.46
N GLN A 179 3.82 1.45 -18.30
CA GLN A 179 4.52 1.71 -17.04
C GLN A 179 3.55 2.08 -15.92
N ILE A 180 2.56 2.94 -16.18
CA ILE A 180 1.53 3.28 -15.18
C ILE A 180 0.75 2.02 -14.78
N ILE A 181 0.30 1.23 -15.76
CA ILE A 181 -0.44 0.00 -15.51
C ILE A 181 0.42 -1.00 -14.71
N ALA A 182 1.68 -1.18 -15.08
CA ALA A 182 2.57 -2.11 -14.39
C ALA A 182 2.84 -1.67 -12.95
N ILE A 183 3.10 -0.38 -12.70
CA ILE A 183 3.40 0.13 -11.36
C ILE A 183 2.16 0.07 -10.47
N PHE A 184 1.05 0.67 -10.89
CA PHE A 184 -0.15 0.81 -10.05
C PHE A 184 -1.02 -0.44 -10.04
N GLY A 185 -1.09 -1.15 -11.16
CA GLY A 185 -1.90 -2.37 -11.29
C GLY A 185 -1.20 -3.63 -10.78
N LEU A 186 0.14 -3.68 -10.79
CA LEU A 186 0.89 -4.89 -10.43
C LEU A 186 1.91 -4.68 -9.32
N THR A 187 2.91 -3.81 -9.51
CA THR A 187 4.02 -3.68 -8.56
C THR A 187 3.55 -3.29 -7.16
N ILE A 188 2.70 -2.26 -7.05
CA ILE A 188 2.17 -1.79 -5.76
C ILE A 188 1.34 -2.88 -5.07
N PRO A 189 0.31 -3.49 -5.73
CA PRO A 189 -0.46 -4.58 -5.13
C PRO A 189 0.38 -5.81 -4.75
N LEU A 190 1.30 -6.24 -5.61
CA LEU A 190 2.16 -7.41 -5.34
C LEU A 190 3.09 -7.14 -4.16
N ASN A 191 3.74 -5.97 -4.11
CA ASN A 191 4.58 -5.60 -2.98
C ASN A 191 3.78 -5.55 -1.68
N TRP A 192 2.59 -4.96 -1.70
CA TRP A 192 1.71 -4.94 -0.54
C TRP A 192 1.40 -6.36 -0.01
N ILE A 193 1.04 -7.28 -0.90
CA ILE A 193 0.72 -8.68 -0.55
C ILE A 193 1.95 -9.38 0.02
N ILE A 194 3.10 -9.28 -0.63
CA ILE A 194 4.35 -9.91 -0.19
C ILE A 194 4.74 -9.37 1.19
N TYR A 195 4.66 -8.05 1.39
CA TYR A 195 5.10 -7.42 2.63
C TYR A 195 4.21 -7.84 3.78
N ASN A 196 2.88 -7.82 3.58
CA ASN A 196 1.92 -8.18 4.62
C ASN A 196 1.86 -9.69 4.93
N ASN A 197 2.01 -10.55 3.94
CA ASN A 197 1.80 -11.99 4.11
C ASN A 197 3.09 -12.79 4.29
N VAL A 198 4.20 -12.34 3.70
CA VAL A 198 5.48 -13.06 3.70
C VAL A 198 6.46 -12.41 4.66
N ILE A 199 6.72 -11.10 4.51
CA ILE A 199 7.82 -10.44 5.22
C ILE A 199 7.42 -10.14 6.67
N TRP A 200 6.40 -9.31 6.87
CA TRP A 200 5.84 -8.94 8.17
C TRP A 200 4.55 -9.70 8.46
N LYS A 201 4.63 -11.03 8.35
CA LYS A 201 3.50 -11.91 8.63
C LYS A 201 3.05 -11.74 10.09
N ASN A 202 1.82 -11.30 10.26
CA ASN A 202 1.21 -11.19 11.57
C ASN A 202 1.01 -12.59 12.17
N LYS A 203 1.84 -12.96 13.14
CA LYS A 203 1.63 -14.17 13.93
C LYS A 203 0.53 -13.87 14.94
N LYS A 204 -0.73 -13.99 14.52
CA LYS A 204 -1.82 -14.10 15.50
C LYS A 204 -1.54 -15.36 16.34
N LYS A 205 -1.26 -15.16 17.63
CA LYS A 205 -1.54 -16.15 18.67
C LYS A 205 -3.04 -16.13 18.94
#